data_AF-A0A7X7XP07-F1
#
_entry.id   AF-A0A7X7XP07-F1
#
_cell.length_a   1.000
_cell.length_b   1.000
_cell.length_c   1.000
_cell.angle_alpha   90.00
_cell.angle_beta   90.00
_cell.angle_gamma   90.00
#
_symmetry.space_group_name_H-M   'P 1'
#
loop_
_entity.id
_entity.type
_entity.pdbx_description
1 polymer ?
#
loop_
_entity_poly.entity_id
_entity_poly.type
_entity_poly.pdbx_seq_one_letter_code
_entity_poly.pdbx_strand_id
1 'polypeptide(L)'
;MTEKTALLRALIEGPTDVAEERSALALLRGATTAELNEMIVGNEMHRLFGSLDNRLVGPDHRSELIQLLARDRRHELSVLSAAGVIYALQRGRTGREDEEAIRDILLATRGEELTRLKNQINARADVHDLEGLVFAGVDDRGIRQQILDHIAAEARTLSLEEAKILSDLDDTAICRLRDDRYPRAPSTRACWPSTTPWTPARTTRRSRSAT
;
A
#
# COMPACT_ATOMS: atom_id res chain seq x y z
N MET A 1 -16.43 15.11 10.56
CA MET A 1 -15.52 16.04 9.87
C MET A 1 -15.37 17.24 10.77
N THR A 2 -14.30 17.26 11.54
CA THR A 2 -13.95 18.35 12.46
C THR A 2 -13.55 19.63 11.72
N GLU A 3 -13.69 20.77 12.41
CA GLU A 3 -13.29 22.09 11.92
C GLU A 3 -11.83 22.12 11.46
N LYS A 4 -10.92 21.47 12.22
CA LYS A 4 -9.50 21.36 11.86
C LYS A 4 -9.28 20.57 10.57
N THR A 5 -10.05 19.51 10.34
CA THR A 5 -9.98 18.73 9.09
C THR A 5 -10.37 19.57 7.88
N ALA A 6 -11.43 20.39 8.01
CA ALA A 6 -11.86 21.30 6.96
C ALA A 6 -10.87 22.45 6.75
N LEU A 7 -10.30 23.00 7.83
CA LEU A 7 -9.28 24.04 7.75
C LEU A 7 -8.01 23.53 7.07
N LEU A 8 -7.52 22.34 7.43
CA LEU A 8 -6.37 21.73 6.77
C LEU A 8 -6.64 21.55 5.27
N ARG A 9 -7.85 21.11 4.89
CA ARG A 9 -8.24 20.98 3.49
C ARG A 9 -8.18 22.30 2.74
N ALA A 10 -8.76 23.35 3.32
CA ALA A 10 -8.78 24.68 2.72
C ALA A 10 -7.36 25.24 2.53
N LEU A 11 -6.47 25.00 3.49
CA LEU A 11 -5.06 25.42 3.41
C LEU A 11 -4.28 24.71 2.31
N ILE A 12 -4.69 23.51 1.87
CA ILE A 12 -4.00 22.75 0.80
C ILE A 12 -4.75 22.81 -0.53
N GLU A 13 -5.79 23.66 -0.63
CA GLU A 13 -6.60 23.81 -1.82
C GLU A 13 -5.98 24.87 -2.74
N GLY A 14 -5.11 24.42 -3.65
CA GLY A 14 -4.45 25.27 -4.64
C GLY A 14 -2.96 25.52 -4.33
N PRO A 15 -2.35 26.54 -4.98
CA PRO A 15 -0.98 26.94 -4.69
C PRO A 15 -0.90 27.51 -3.27
N THR A 16 0.01 26.98 -2.47
CA THR A 16 0.23 27.38 -1.08
C THR A 16 1.38 28.38 -0.96
N ASP A 17 1.22 29.35 -0.06
CA ASP A 17 2.30 30.24 0.34
C ASP A 17 2.99 29.81 1.65
N VAL A 18 4.11 30.47 1.99
CA VAL A 18 4.90 30.15 3.19
C VAL A 18 4.08 30.24 4.49
N ALA A 19 3.10 31.14 4.55
CA ALA A 19 2.28 31.32 5.75
C ALA A 19 1.24 30.21 5.87
N GLU A 20 0.65 29.79 4.76
CA GLU A 20 -0.29 28.66 4.67
C GLU A 20 0.41 27.34 5.00
N GLU A 21 1.59 27.09 4.42
CA GLU A 21 2.43 25.92 4.71
C GLU A 21 2.74 25.83 6.22
N ARG A 22 3.15 26.96 6.82
CA ARG A 22 3.42 27.05 8.27
C ARG A 22 2.17 26.82 9.10
N SER A 23 1.02 27.33 8.65
CA SER A 23 -0.26 27.16 9.35
C SER A 23 -0.72 25.71 9.32
N ALA A 24 -0.54 25.01 8.20
CA ALA A 24 -0.81 23.57 8.09
C ALA A 24 0.06 22.75 9.06
N LEU A 25 1.37 23.03 9.11
CA LEU A 25 2.29 22.39 10.06
C LEU A 25 1.93 22.69 11.52
N ALA A 26 1.59 23.94 11.84
CA ALA A 26 1.18 24.33 13.19
C ALA A 26 -0.11 23.62 13.61
N LEU A 27 -1.07 23.48 12.70
CA LEU A 27 -2.33 22.79 12.93
C LEU A 27 -2.10 21.30 13.25
N LEU A 28 -1.25 20.63 12.46
CA LEU A 28 -0.87 19.24 12.70
C LEU A 28 -0.11 19.09 14.01
N ARG A 29 0.83 19.98 14.32
CA ARG A 29 1.65 19.94 15.54
C ARG A 29 0.82 20.13 16.81
N GLY A 30 -0.18 21.02 16.77
CA GLY A 30 -1.06 21.31 17.91
C GLY A 30 -2.26 20.36 18.07
N ALA A 31 -2.45 19.40 17.17
CA ALA A 31 -3.56 18.47 17.23
C ALA A 31 -3.32 17.34 18.23
N THR A 32 -4.36 16.94 18.94
CA THR A 32 -4.37 15.69 19.73
C THR A 32 -4.19 14.47 18.83
N THR A 33 -3.85 13.31 19.39
CA THR A 33 -3.72 12.05 18.62
C THR A 33 -4.98 11.72 17.82
N ALA A 34 -6.16 11.90 18.41
CA ALA A 34 -7.43 11.63 17.73
C ALA A 34 -7.67 12.60 16.56
N GLU A 35 -7.45 13.89 16.79
CA GLU A 35 -7.58 14.92 15.75
C GLU A 35 -6.55 14.74 14.63
N LEU A 36 -5.30 14.39 14.96
CA LEU A 36 -4.26 14.11 13.97
C LEU A 36 -4.71 13.00 13.01
N ASN A 37 -5.21 11.89 13.56
CA ASN A 37 -5.69 10.77 12.76
C ASN A 37 -6.91 11.13 11.92
N GLU A 38 -7.88 11.88 12.47
CA GLU A 38 -9.03 12.34 11.70
C GLU A 38 -8.61 13.26 10.55
N MET A 39 -7.68 14.18 10.79
CA MET A 39 -7.18 15.09 9.76
C MET A 39 -6.45 14.34 8.65
N ILE A 40 -5.62 13.34 8.99
CA ILE A 40 -4.89 12.54 7.98
C ILE A 40 -5.86 11.71 7.14
N VAL A 41 -6.81 11.02 7.78
CA VAL A 41 -7.80 10.18 7.08
C VAL A 41 -8.78 11.02 6.27
N GLY A 42 -9.14 12.20 6.78
CA GLY A 42 -10.10 13.11 6.16
C GLY A 42 -9.54 13.94 5.01
N ASN A 43 -8.24 13.87 4.71
CA ASN A 43 -7.60 14.69 3.69
C ASN A 43 -6.76 13.87 2.71
N GLU A 44 -6.56 14.43 1.51
CA GLU A 44 -5.71 13.85 0.49
C GLU A 44 -4.24 14.12 0.83
N MET A 45 -3.62 13.23 1.60
CA MET A 45 -2.24 13.41 2.08
C MET A 45 -1.22 13.68 0.98
N HIS A 46 -1.38 13.07 -0.20
CA HIS A 46 -0.49 13.35 -1.33
C HIS A 46 -0.54 14.82 -1.80
N ARG A 47 -1.68 15.51 -1.61
CA ARG A 47 -1.77 16.95 -1.89
C ARG A 47 -1.08 17.75 -0.81
N LEU A 48 -1.26 17.42 0.47
CA LEU A 48 -0.57 18.08 1.57
C LEU A 48 0.97 17.95 1.44
N PHE A 49 1.48 16.76 1.10
CA PHE A 49 2.90 16.57 0.85
C PHE A 49 3.41 17.30 -0.39
N GLY A 50 2.55 17.47 -1.41
CA GLY A 50 2.86 18.22 -2.63
C GLY A 50 2.70 19.74 -2.49
N SER A 51 1.99 20.22 -1.46
CA SER A 51 1.79 21.65 -1.18
C SER A 51 2.83 22.22 -0.21
N LEU A 52 3.65 21.36 0.42
CA LEU A 52 4.74 21.80 1.28
C LEU A 52 6.05 21.64 0.51
N ASP A 53 6.79 22.73 0.38
CA ASP A 53 8.03 22.77 -0.39
C ASP A 53 9.27 22.85 0.51
N ASN A 54 10.37 22.26 0.05
CA ASN A 54 11.71 22.55 0.53
C ASN A 54 12.31 23.63 -0.38
N ARG A 55 12.60 24.80 0.19
CA ARG A 55 12.98 25.98 -0.58
C ARG A 55 14.50 26.11 -0.61
N LEU A 56 15.07 26.48 -1.77
CA LEU A 56 16.50 26.76 -1.90
C LEU A 56 16.98 27.82 -0.90
N VAL A 57 16.11 28.78 -0.56
CA VAL A 57 16.28 29.76 0.50
C VAL A 57 14.94 29.89 1.22
N GLY A 58 14.86 29.42 2.46
CA GLY A 58 13.64 29.43 3.27
C GLY A 58 13.54 28.20 4.17
N PRO A 59 12.42 28.05 4.89
CA PRO A 59 12.17 26.86 5.70
C PRO A 59 11.89 25.63 4.82
N ASP A 60 12.35 24.47 5.29
CA ASP A 60 12.15 23.17 4.64
C ASP A 60 10.89 22.50 5.19
N HIS A 61 9.72 23.06 4.84
CA HIS A 61 8.45 22.65 5.44
C HIS A 61 8.05 21.20 5.08
N ARG A 62 8.49 20.67 3.93
CA ARG A 62 8.27 19.28 3.57
C ARG A 62 9.04 18.34 4.49
N SER A 63 10.33 18.64 4.71
CA SER A 63 11.16 17.90 5.65
C SER A 63 10.65 18.02 7.09
N GLU A 64 10.13 19.20 7.48
CA GLU A 64 9.45 19.36 8.77
C GLU A 64 8.20 18.48 8.91
N LEU A 65 7.40 18.34 7.85
CA LEU A 65 6.24 17.44 7.87
C LEU A 65 6.66 15.99 8.05
N ILE A 66 7.71 15.55 7.33
CA ILE A 66 8.26 14.21 7.44
C ILE A 66 8.78 13.96 8.85
N GLN A 67 9.56 14.89 9.40
CA GLN A 67 10.05 14.81 10.77
C GLN A 67 8.89 14.67 11.77
N LEU A 68 7.85 15.50 11.63
CA LEU A 68 6.68 15.47 12.51
C LEU A 68 5.96 14.11 12.46
N LEU A 69 5.62 13.62 11.26
CA LEU A 69 4.75 12.44 11.11
C LEU A 69 5.50 11.11 11.19
N ALA A 70 6.69 11.02 10.59
CA ALA A 70 7.44 9.77 10.48
C ALA A 70 8.44 9.56 11.63
N ARG A 71 8.81 10.61 12.37
CA ARG A 71 9.76 10.52 13.49
C ARG A 71 9.08 10.83 14.81
N ASP A 72 8.58 12.05 14.98
CA ASP A 72 8.18 12.56 16.29
C ASP A 72 6.86 11.94 16.76
N ARG A 73 5.85 11.92 15.87
CA ARG A 73 4.48 11.47 16.19
C ARG A 73 4.11 10.14 15.55
N ARG A 74 5.08 9.36 15.06
CA ARG A 74 4.82 8.10 14.34
C ARG A 74 4.00 7.08 15.14
N HIS A 75 4.21 7.03 16.46
CA HIS A 75 3.50 6.12 17.37
C HIS A 75 2.04 6.52 17.63
N GLU A 76 1.66 7.73 17.24
CA GLU A 76 0.29 8.22 17.34
C GLU A 76 -0.54 7.89 16.10
N LEU A 77 0.09 7.41 15.02
CA LEU A 77 -0.60 7.11 13.78
C LEU A 77 -1.37 5.80 13.89
N SER A 78 -2.69 5.87 13.69
CA SER A 78 -3.50 4.70 13.41
C SER A 78 -3.06 4.04 12.11
N VAL A 79 -3.41 2.76 11.94
CA VAL A 79 -3.12 1.99 10.72
C VAL A 79 -3.58 2.71 9.44
N LEU A 80 -4.76 3.32 9.45
CA LEU A 80 -5.28 4.05 8.29
C LEU A 80 -4.46 5.31 7.99
N SER A 81 -4.09 6.06 9.03
CA SER A 81 -3.26 7.25 8.88
C SER A 81 -1.86 6.91 8.40
N ALA A 82 -1.23 5.87 8.97
CA ALA A 82 0.08 5.39 8.54
C ALA A 82 0.06 4.98 7.05
N ALA A 83 -0.98 4.25 6.61
CA ALA A 83 -1.15 3.91 5.19
C ALA A 83 -1.35 5.15 4.30
N GLY A 84 -2.07 6.16 4.78
CA GLY A 84 -2.26 7.44 4.09
C GLY A 84 -0.96 8.23 3.91
N VAL A 85 -0.13 8.27 4.96
CA VAL A 85 1.20 8.92 4.93
C VAL A 85 2.16 8.17 4.01
N ILE A 86 2.25 6.84 4.14
CA ILE A 86 3.10 6.01 3.26
C ILE A 86 2.70 6.21 1.79
N TYR A 87 1.40 6.22 1.49
CA TYR A 87 0.93 6.46 0.14
C TYR A 87 1.35 7.84 -0.39
N ALA A 88 1.25 8.89 0.44
CA ALA A 88 1.66 10.23 0.04
C ALA A 88 3.16 10.32 -0.29
N LEU A 89 4.01 9.63 0.49
CA LEU A 89 5.46 9.57 0.27
C LEU A 89 5.85 8.80 -1.00
N GLN A 90 5.00 7.87 -1.45
CA GLN A 90 5.17 7.17 -2.72
C GLN A 90 4.75 7.99 -3.95
N ARG A 91 4.00 9.09 -3.76
CA ARG A 91 3.47 9.89 -4.87
C ARG A 91 4.55 10.87 -5.34
N GLY A 92 4.99 10.70 -6.59
CA GLY A 92 6.04 11.52 -7.20
C GLY A 92 7.36 10.75 -7.26
N ARG A 93 8.48 11.46 -7.13
CA ARG A 93 9.79 10.83 -6.94
C ARG A 93 9.99 10.57 -5.46
N THR A 94 10.03 9.31 -5.05
CA THR A 94 10.41 8.92 -3.69
C THR A 94 11.90 9.14 -3.53
N GLY A 95 12.27 10.18 -2.77
CA GLY A 95 13.67 10.45 -2.45
C GLY A 95 14.11 9.67 -1.21
N ARG A 96 15.42 9.71 -0.91
CA ARG A 96 15.99 9.05 0.28
C ARG A 96 15.26 9.40 1.58
N GLU A 97 14.89 10.67 1.78
CA GLU A 97 14.15 11.10 2.98
C GLU A 97 12.78 10.42 3.09
N ASP A 98 12.09 10.24 1.95
CA ASP A 98 10.79 9.56 1.88
C ASP A 98 10.94 8.07 2.18
N GLU A 99 11.97 7.42 1.63
CA GLU A 99 12.25 6.01 1.90
C GLU A 99 12.57 5.76 3.38
N GLU A 100 13.39 6.62 3.98
CA GLU A 100 13.71 6.55 5.40
C GLU A 100 12.45 6.76 6.26
N ALA A 101 11.59 7.71 5.89
CA ALA A 101 10.32 7.95 6.56
C ALA A 101 9.36 6.76 6.46
N ILE A 102 9.22 6.15 5.27
CA ILE A 102 8.41 4.95 5.06
C ILE A 102 8.92 3.80 5.93
N ARG A 103 10.25 3.57 5.92
CA ARG A 103 10.87 2.57 6.78
C ARG A 103 10.50 2.79 8.24
N ASP A 104 10.64 4.01 8.75
CA ASP A 104 10.47 4.26 10.17
C ASP A 104 9.01 4.11 10.63
N ILE A 105 8.05 4.43 9.77
CA ILE A 105 6.64 4.12 10.01
C ILE A 105 6.43 2.59 10.05
N LEU A 106 6.95 1.85 9.07
CA LEU A 106 6.80 0.39 9.02
C LEU A 106 7.44 -0.31 10.23
N LEU A 107 8.68 0.07 10.58
CA LEU A 107 9.43 -0.48 11.72
C LEU A 107 8.81 -0.13 13.08
N ALA A 108 8.02 0.95 13.17
CA ALA A 108 7.27 1.30 14.37
C ALA A 108 6.04 0.40 14.60
N THR A 109 5.47 -0.17 13.54
CA THR A 109 4.30 -1.06 13.63
C THR A 109 4.70 -2.53 13.81
N ARG A 110 3.97 -3.28 14.64
CA ARG A 110 4.30 -4.66 15.02
C ARG A 110 3.05 -5.56 15.04
N GLY A 111 3.27 -6.86 15.04
CA GLY A 111 2.23 -7.89 15.20
C GLY A 111 1.02 -7.71 14.27
N GLU A 112 -0.18 -7.75 14.85
CA GLU A 112 -1.43 -7.62 14.10
C GLU A 112 -1.56 -6.25 13.42
N GLU A 113 -1.07 -5.18 14.02
CA GLU A 113 -1.14 -3.84 13.44
C GLU A 113 -0.31 -3.74 12.16
N LEU A 114 0.89 -4.33 12.15
CA LEU A 114 1.71 -4.44 10.93
C LEU A 114 0.97 -5.26 9.85
N THR A 115 0.28 -6.32 10.25
CA THR A 115 -0.54 -7.12 9.32
C THR A 115 -1.69 -6.31 8.73
N ARG A 116 -2.40 -5.53 9.55
CA ARG A 116 -3.46 -4.62 9.09
C ARG A 116 -2.92 -3.52 8.19
N LEU A 117 -1.76 -2.93 8.52
CA LEU A 117 -1.11 -1.90 7.70
C LEU A 117 -0.71 -2.44 6.32
N LYS A 118 -0.04 -3.60 6.28
CA LYS A 118 0.28 -4.28 5.02
C LYS A 118 -0.95 -4.52 4.15
N ASN A 119 -2.03 -5.03 4.75
CA ASN A 119 -3.29 -5.24 4.03
C ASN A 119 -3.90 -3.92 3.53
N GLN A 120 -3.82 -2.84 4.32
CA GLN A 120 -4.33 -1.54 3.93
C GLN A 120 -3.56 -0.93 2.75
N ILE A 121 -2.22 -1.07 2.74
CA ILE A 121 -1.38 -0.65 1.61
C ILE A 121 -1.71 -1.50 0.38
N ASN A 122 -1.81 -2.82 0.54
CA ASN A 122 -2.10 -3.77 -0.54
C ASN A 122 -3.54 -3.71 -1.08
N ALA A 123 -4.47 -3.09 -0.37
CA ALA A 123 -5.85 -2.95 -0.83
C ALA A 123 -6.01 -1.89 -1.94
N ARG A 124 -4.94 -1.15 -2.27
CA ARG A 124 -4.96 -0.21 -3.38
C ARG A 124 -4.87 -0.93 -4.72
N ALA A 125 -5.51 -0.35 -5.72
CA ALA A 125 -5.59 -0.90 -7.08
C ALA A 125 -4.61 -0.23 -8.06
N ASP A 126 -3.76 0.67 -7.59
CA ASP A 126 -2.73 1.33 -8.38
C ASP A 126 -1.33 0.74 -8.09
N VAL A 127 -0.31 1.25 -8.78
CA VAL A 127 1.09 0.78 -8.68
C VAL A 127 1.74 1.04 -7.30
N HIS A 128 0.99 1.62 -6.36
CA HIS A 128 1.42 2.00 -5.02
C HIS A 128 0.94 1.01 -3.95
N ASP A 129 0.76 -0.26 -4.35
CA ASP A 129 0.52 -1.37 -3.44
C ASP A 129 1.80 -1.75 -2.66
N LEU A 130 1.76 -2.85 -1.88
CA LEU A 130 2.89 -3.23 -1.04
C LEU A 130 4.09 -3.72 -1.88
N GLU A 131 3.84 -4.41 -3.00
CA GLU A 131 4.89 -4.88 -3.89
C GLU A 131 5.56 -3.69 -4.58
N GLY A 132 4.75 -2.79 -5.16
CA GLY A 132 5.19 -1.55 -5.77
C GLY A 132 5.97 -0.70 -4.79
N LEU A 133 5.51 -0.57 -3.53
CA LEU A 133 6.25 0.13 -2.49
C LEU A 133 7.64 -0.47 -2.27
N VAL A 134 7.72 -1.78 -2.01
CA VAL A 134 8.96 -2.42 -1.57
C VAL A 134 9.96 -2.56 -2.72
N PHE A 135 9.50 -2.85 -3.95
CA PHE A 135 10.38 -3.19 -5.06
C PHE A 135 10.54 -2.09 -6.11
N ALA A 136 9.62 -1.13 -6.19
CA ALA A 136 9.71 0.00 -7.11
C ALA A 136 9.87 1.35 -6.39
N GLY A 137 9.20 1.54 -5.25
CA GLY A 137 9.22 2.79 -4.49
C GLY A 137 10.45 2.98 -3.62
N VAL A 138 10.96 1.92 -2.98
CA VAL A 138 12.21 1.94 -2.19
C VAL A 138 13.37 1.40 -3.04
N ASP A 139 14.20 2.31 -3.53
CA ASP A 139 15.35 1.98 -4.37
C ASP A 139 16.61 1.63 -3.55
N ASP A 140 16.75 2.19 -2.34
CA ASP A 140 17.88 1.90 -1.46
C ASP A 140 17.79 0.46 -0.94
N ARG A 141 18.79 -0.33 -1.31
CA ARG A 141 18.85 -1.76 -0.97
C ARG A 141 18.91 -2.00 0.54
N GLY A 142 19.56 -1.11 1.28
CA GLY A 142 19.70 -1.21 2.73
C GLY A 142 18.39 -0.91 3.44
N ILE A 143 17.69 0.16 3.03
CA ILE A 143 16.37 0.51 3.56
C ILE A 143 15.36 -0.61 3.25
N ARG A 144 15.34 -1.08 2.00
CA ARG A 144 14.49 -2.21 1.61
C ARG A 144 14.76 -3.46 2.45
N GLN A 145 16.02 -3.81 2.67
CA GLN A 145 16.36 -4.97 3.49
C GLN A 145 15.89 -4.80 4.94
N GLN A 146 16.02 -3.60 5.53
CA GLN A 146 15.53 -3.32 6.88
C GLN A 146 14.01 -3.54 7.00
N ILE A 147 13.25 -3.09 5.99
CA ILE A 147 11.79 -3.31 5.94
C ILE A 147 11.48 -4.81 5.84
N LEU A 148 12.13 -5.53 4.94
CA LEU A 148 11.92 -6.97 4.73
C LEU A 148 12.28 -7.79 5.97
N ASP A 149 13.40 -7.48 6.61
CA ASP A 149 13.86 -8.15 7.82
C ASP A 149 12.88 -7.95 8.98
N HIS A 150 12.35 -6.72 9.13
CA HIS A 150 11.32 -6.41 10.12
C HIS A 150 10.04 -7.21 9.87
N ILE A 151 9.53 -7.21 8.64
CA ILE A 151 8.35 -7.99 8.28
C ILE A 151 8.57 -9.48 8.53
N ALA A 152 9.74 -10.02 8.17
CA ALA A 152 10.08 -11.42 8.37
C ALA A 152 10.22 -11.76 9.87
N ALA A 153 10.73 -10.85 10.69
CA ALA A 153 10.85 -11.03 12.13
C ALA A 153 9.47 -11.09 12.79
N GLU A 154 8.59 -10.12 12.51
CA GLU A 154 7.23 -10.07 13.06
C GLU A 154 6.37 -11.24 12.58
N ALA A 155 6.57 -11.71 11.34
CA ALA A 155 5.87 -12.88 10.81
C ALA A 155 6.21 -14.18 11.57
N ARG A 156 7.44 -14.33 12.09
CA ARG A 156 7.84 -15.52 12.87
C ARG A 156 7.16 -15.58 14.24
N THR A 157 6.77 -14.44 14.78
CA THR A 157 6.14 -14.33 16.11
C THR A 157 4.62 -14.34 16.06
N LEU A 158 4.02 -14.18 14.88
CA LEU A 158 2.58 -14.15 14.70
C LEU A 158 1.99 -15.57 14.70
N SER A 159 1.16 -15.86 15.71
CA SER A 159 0.24 -17.00 15.67
C SER A 159 -1.10 -16.52 15.12
N LEU A 160 -1.38 -16.78 13.85
CA LEU A 160 -2.67 -16.47 13.24
C LEU A 160 -3.64 -17.63 13.49
N GLU A 161 -4.79 -17.35 14.11
CA GLU A 161 -5.89 -18.33 14.24
C GLU A 161 -6.58 -18.58 12.89
N GLU A 162 -6.53 -17.61 11.98
CA GLU A 162 -7.15 -17.66 10.65
C GLU A 162 -6.09 -17.47 9.55
N ALA A 163 -5.93 -18.49 8.71
CA ALA A 163 -5.01 -18.45 7.57
C ALA A 163 -5.68 -17.72 6.39
N LYS A 164 -5.08 -16.63 5.91
CA LYS A 164 -5.50 -16.00 4.65
C LYS A 164 -5.17 -16.94 3.49
N ILE A 165 -6.19 -17.56 2.92
CA ILE A 165 -6.04 -18.41 1.74
C ILE A 165 -5.81 -17.50 0.53
N LEU A 166 -4.59 -17.55 -0.03
CA LEU A 166 -4.26 -16.96 -1.31
C LEU A 166 -4.37 -18.06 -2.37
N SER A 167 -5.25 -17.91 -3.35
CA SER A 167 -5.38 -18.86 -4.45
C SER A 167 -4.95 -18.22 -5.75
N ASP A 168 -4.03 -18.88 -6.45
CA ASP A 168 -3.52 -18.55 -7.79
C ASP A 168 -4.56 -18.83 -8.91
N LEU A 169 -5.85 -18.74 -8.58
CA LEU A 169 -6.93 -19.15 -9.49
C LEU A 169 -7.26 -18.09 -10.55
N ASP A 170 -6.85 -16.84 -10.38
CA ASP A 170 -7.28 -15.75 -11.26
C ASP A 170 -6.54 -15.76 -12.61
N ASP A 171 -5.24 -16.07 -12.63
CA ASP A 171 -4.49 -16.23 -13.88
C ASP A 171 -4.99 -17.44 -14.68
N THR A 172 -5.29 -18.54 -13.99
CA THR A 172 -5.80 -19.76 -14.63
C THR A 172 -7.24 -19.57 -15.15
N ALA A 173 -8.08 -18.80 -14.44
CA ALA A 173 -9.45 -18.50 -14.87
C ALA A 173 -9.48 -17.56 -16.09
N ILE A 174 -8.62 -16.54 -16.12
CA ILE A 174 -8.50 -15.61 -17.26
C ILE A 174 -7.92 -16.33 -18.47
N CYS A 175 -6.90 -17.17 -18.28
CA CYS A 175 -6.40 -18.05 -19.34
C CYS A 175 -7.52 -18.95 -19.87
N ARG A 176 -8.34 -19.59 -19.02
CA ARG A 176 -9.48 -20.40 -19.47
C ARG A 176 -10.53 -19.62 -20.27
N LEU A 177 -10.74 -18.33 -19.96
CA LEU A 177 -11.68 -17.48 -20.69
C LEU A 177 -11.17 -17.07 -22.07
N ARG A 178 -9.85 -17.02 -22.28
CA ARG A 178 -9.22 -16.51 -23.51
C ARG A 178 -8.42 -17.55 -24.31
N ASP A 179 -8.16 -18.73 -23.75
CA ASP A 179 -7.37 -19.80 -24.37
C ASP A 179 -8.30 -20.90 -24.91
N ASP A 180 -8.30 -21.06 -26.23
CA ASP A 180 -9.13 -22.04 -26.94
C ASP A 180 -8.70 -23.51 -26.72
N ARG A 181 -7.55 -23.74 -26.06
CA ARG A 181 -7.11 -25.09 -25.64
C ARG A 181 -7.90 -25.62 -24.45
N TYR A 182 -8.57 -24.75 -23.70
CA TYR A 182 -9.42 -25.13 -22.58
C TYR A 182 -10.90 -24.95 -22.94
N PRO A 183 -11.78 -25.89 -22.56
CA PRO A 183 -13.20 -25.75 -22.83
C PRO A 183 -13.76 -24.52 -22.09
N ARG A 184 -14.30 -23.57 -22.88
CA ARG A 184 -14.97 -22.36 -22.38
C ARG A 184 -16.09 -22.77 -21.42
N ALA A 185 -16.24 -22.04 -20.31
CA ALA A 185 -17.27 -22.34 -19.33
C ALA A 185 -18.66 -22.30 -19.99
N PRO A 186 -19.56 -23.28 -19.76
CA PRO A 186 -20.92 -23.21 -20.25
C PRO A 186 -21.64 -22.04 -19.58
N SER A 187 -22.35 -21.24 -20.37
CA SER A 187 -23.19 -20.14 -19.90
C SER A 187 -24.23 -20.64 -18.88
N THR A 188 -24.02 -20.34 -17.60
CA THR A 188 -24.96 -20.19 -16.47
C THR A 188 -26.18 -21.12 -16.31
N ARG A 189 -26.31 -22.24 -17.02
CA ARG A 189 -27.31 -23.29 -16.79
C ARG A 189 -26.79 -24.66 -17.22
N ALA A 190 -25.84 -25.21 -16.48
CA ALA A 190 -25.64 -26.66 -16.39
C ALA A 190 -24.61 -26.98 -15.30
N CYS A 191 -25.12 -27.55 -14.22
CA CYS A 191 -24.54 -28.61 -13.38
C CYS A 191 -23.01 -28.71 -13.27
N TRP A 192 -22.51 -28.62 -12.03
CA TRP A 192 -21.55 -29.60 -11.54
C TRP A 192 -22.33 -30.88 -11.19
N PRO A 193 -22.21 -31.99 -11.93
CA PRO A 193 -22.55 -33.29 -11.38
C PRO A 193 -21.35 -33.78 -10.56
N SER A 194 -21.63 -34.12 -9.31
CA SER A 194 -20.72 -34.88 -8.47
C SER A 194 -20.25 -36.15 -9.19
N THR A 195 -18.98 -36.51 -8.95
CA THR A 195 -18.39 -37.83 -9.13
C THR A 195 -18.33 -38.40 -10.55
N THR A 196 -17.24 -38.09 -11.26
CA THR A 196 -16.56 -39.08 -12.13
C THR A 196 -15.05 -38.80 -12.13
N PRO A 197 -14.18 -39.80 -11.94
CA PRO A 197 -12.74 -39.60 -11.92
C PRO A 197 -12.23 -39.27 -13.32
N TRP A 198 -11.41 -38.22 -13.40
CA TRP A 198 -10.79 -37.74 -14.63
C TRP A 198 -9.90 -38.84 -15.22
N THR A 199 -10.23 -39.31 -16.43
CA THR A 199 -9.38 -40.25 -17.18
C THR A 199 -8.71 -39.47 -18.33
N PRO A 200 -7.37 -39.38 -18.39
CA PRO A 200 -6.71 -38.71 -19.51
C PRO A 200 -6.93 -39.51 -20.80
N ALA A 201 -7.32 -38.80 -21.87
CA ALA A 201 -7.52 -39.39 -23.19
C ALA A 201 -6.20 -40.01 -23.71
N ARG A 202 -6.23 -41.32 -24.01
CA ARG A 202 -5.14 -42.01 -24.72
C ARG A 202 -5.00 -41.42 -26.12
N THR A 203 -3.86 -40.79 -26.39
CA THR A 203 -3.42 -40.45 -27.74
C THR A 203 -3.13 -41.74 -28.51
N THR A 204 -3.95 -42.05 -29.50
CA THR A 204 -3.70 -43.14 -30.45
C THR A 204 -2.60 -42.74 -31.42
N ARG A 205 -1.40 -43.29 -31.20
CA ARG A 205 -0.27 -43.21 -32.14
C ARG A 205 -0.62 -44.01 -33.41
N ARG A 206 -0.95 -43.32 -34.51
CA ARG A 206 -1.05 -43.95 -35.84
C ARG A 206 0.35 -44.35 -36.29
N SER A 207 0.61 -45.65 -36.39
CA SER A 207 1.72 -46.21 -37.14
C SER A 207 1.52 -45.92 -38.64
N ARG A 208 2.53 -45.33 -39.28
CA ARG A 208 2.66 -45.33 -40.74
C ARG A 208 3.49 -46.54 -41.12
N SER A 209 2.88 -47.48 -41.85
CA SER A 209 3.53 -48.57 -42.54
C SER A 209 4.29 -48.02 -43.75
N ALA A 210 5.51 -48.49 -43.95
CA ALA A 210 6.32 -48.24 -45.13
C ALA A 210 5.87 -49.17 -46.27
N THR A 211 5.70 -48.60 -47.48
CA THR A 211 6.01 -49.27 -48.75
C THR A 211 6.31 -48.20 -49.78
#